data_AF-A0A936PZ20-F1
#
_entry.id   AF-A0A936PZ20-F1
#
_cell.length_a   1.000
_cell.length_b   1.000
_cell.length_c   1.000
_cell.angle_alpha   90.00
_cell.angle_beta   90.00
_cell.angle_gamma   90.00
#
_symmetry.space_group_name_H-M   'P 1'
#
loop_
_entity.id
_entity.type
_entity.pdbx_description
1 polymer ?
#
loop_
_entity_poly.entity_id
_entity_poly.type
_entity_poly.pdbx_seq_one_letter_code
_entity_poly.pdbx_strand_id
1 'polypeptide(L)'
;MAAIGGAGGQDWGQIYADAQAGDALLKLVGYLAAGAASPEERSRWLQRHESNDWLADVFDRWREDGDPDLIAYGRGLGVKNKSTLVEALLWRRYGARVLGPGAVEALKEIGEAIRGVTIRS
;
A
#
# COMPACT_ATOMS: atom_id res chain seq x y z
N MET A 1 -1.25 29.73 -21.58
CA MET A 1 -1.18 28.87 -20.38
C MET A 1 -1.49 27.44 -20.78
N ALA A 2 -0.46 26.66 -21.14
CA ALA A 2 -0.57 25.23 -21.42
C ALA A 2 -0.17 24.46 -20.17
N ALA A 3 -1.08 23.64 -19.64
CA ALA A 3 -0.87 22.85 -18.45
C ALA A 3 -0.21 21.50 -18.80
N ILE A 4 1.01 21.33 -18.28
CA ILE A 4 1.62 20.09 -17.78
C ILE A 4 1.66 18.89 -18.74
N GLY A 5 2.78 18.75 -19.45
CA GLY A 5 3.22 17.49 -20.03
C GLY A 5 4.13 16.70 -19.07
N GLY A 6 4.14 15.37 -19.21
CA GLY A 6 5.28 14.55 -18.78
C GLY A 6 4.97 13.28 -17.99
N ALA A 7 4.30 12.29 -18.61
CA ALA A 7 4.47 10.83 -18.44
C ALA A 7 3.34 10.15 -19.25
N GLY A 8 3.63 9.08 -19.99
CA GLY A 8 2.64 8.36 -20.80
C GLY A 8 1.37 8.05 -20.02
N GLY A 9 0.20 8.27 -20.65
CA GLY A 9 -1.13 8.26 -20.03
C GLY A 9 -1.35 7.09 -19.06
N GLN A 10 -1.11 7.34 -17.78
CA GLN A 10 -1.44 6.40 -16.72
C GLN A 10 -2.96 6.44 -16.53
N ASP A 11 -3.60 5.29 -16.68
CA ASP A 11 -5.02 5.13 -16.40
C ASP A 11 -5.24 5.19 -14.89
N TRP A 12 -5.50 6.41 -14.39
CA TRP A 12 -5.86 6.64 -13.01
C TRP A 12 -7.12 5.87 -12.60
N GLY A 13 -8.04 5.58 -13.53
CA GLY A 13 -9.22 4.77 -13.26
C GLY A 13 -8.85 3.35 -12.79
N GLN A 14 -7.96 2.68 -13.52
CA GLN A 14 -7.45 1.37 -13.12
C GLN A 14 -6.63 1.46 -11.83
N ILE A 15 -5.80 2.49 -11.65
CA ILE A 15 -5.02 2.69 -10.42
C ILE A 15 -5.96 2.81 -9.21
N TYR A 16 -7.06 3.56 -9.32
CA TYR A 16 -8.04 3.68 -8.25
C TYR A 16 -8.75 2.35 -7.95
N ALA A 17 -9.09 1.58 -8.98
CA ALA A 17 -9.70 0.27 -8.80
C ALA A 17 -8.75 -0.70 -8.06
N ASP A 18 -7.49 -0.74 -8.47
CA ASP A 18 -6.45 -1.54 -7.80
C ASP A 18 -6.22 -1.06 -6.35
N ALA A 19 -6.24 0.25 -6.12
CA ALA A 19 -6.07 0.83 -4.80
C ALA A 19 -7.16 0.41 -3.82
N GLN A 20 -8.43 0.36 -4.25
CA GLN A 20 -9.51 -0.15 -3.40
C GLN A 20 -9.29 -1.60 -2.95
N ALA A 21 -8.76 -2.45 -3.85
CA ALA A 21 -8.42 -3.81 -3.51
C ALA A 21 -7.18 -3.87 -2.57
N GLY A 22 -6.20 -3.00 -2.78
CA GLY A 22 -5.02 -2.86 -1.91
C GLY A 22 -5.35 -2.38 -0.49
N ASP A 23 -6.26 -1.41 -0.36
CA ASP A 23 -6.80 -0.94 0.92
C ASP A 23 -7.46 -2.09 1.70
N ALA A 24 -8.23 -2.94 1.02
CA ALA A 24 -8.80 -4.13 1.64
C ALA A 24 -7.72 -5.13 2.13
N LEU A 25 -6.60 -5.27 1.42
CA LEU A 25 -5.47 -6.08 1.87
C LEU A 25 -4.81 -5.50 3.12
N LEU A 26 -4.61 -4.18 3.19
CA LEU A 26 -4.06 -3.51 4.38
C LEU A 26 -4.92 -3.73 5.61
N LYS A 27 -6.24 -3.62 5.46
CA LYS A 27 -7.21 -3.93 6.53
C LYS A 27 -7.02 -5.35 7.04
N LEU A 28 -6.95 -6.31 6.13
CA LEU A 28 -6.78 -7.72 6.48
C LEU A 28 -5.45 -7.97 7.21
N VAL A 29 -4.35 -7.35 6.76
CA VAL A 29 -3.06 -7.39 7.46
C VAL A 29 -3.20 -6.84 8.88
N GLY A 30 -3.88 -5.71 9.06
CA GLY A 30 -4.10 -5.12 10.38
C GLY A 30 -4.93 -5.99 11.32
N TYR A 31 -5.92 -6.73 10.79
CA TYR A 31 -6.69 -7.69 11.59
C TYR A 31 -5.85 -8.90 12.04
N LEU A 32 -4.86 -9.30 11.23
CA LEU A 32 -4.00 -10.45 11.46
C LEU A 32 -2.68 -10.12 12.17
N ALA A 33 -2.35 -8.85 12.36
CA ALA A 33 -1.14 -8.41 13.03
C ALA A 33 -1.09 -8.98 14.47
N ALA A 34 -0.07 -9.81 14.75
CA ALA A 34 0.03 -10.63 15.97
C ALA A 34 0.14 -9.83 17.28
N GLY A 35 0.31 -8.50 17.21
CA GLY A 35 0.43 -7.61 18.37
C GLY A 35 -0.87 -6.91 18.80
N ALA A 36 -1.98 -7.12 18.10
CA ALA A 36 -3.26 -6.52 18.43
C ALA A 36 -4.22 -7.58 18.98
N ALA A 37 -4.08 -7.88 20.26
CA ALA A 37 -4.89 -8.88 20.95
C ALA A 37 -6.34 -8.39 21.09
N SER A 38 -6.56 -7.08 21.26
CA SER A 38 -7.88 -6.47 21.40
C SER A 38 -8.38 -5.78 20.12
N PRO A 39 -9.71 -5.67 19.89
CA PRO A 39 -10.28 -4.88 18.80
C PRO A 39 -9.80 -3.42 18.77
N GLU A 40 -9.58 -2.81 19.94
CA GLU A 40 -9.09 -1.44 20.08
C GLU A 40 -7.63 -1.31 19.61
N GLU A 41 -6.80 -2.31 19.90
CA GLU A 41 -5.42 -2.36 19.40
C GLU A 41 -5.38 -2.50 17.88
N ARG A 42 -6.27 -3.31 17.29
CA ARG A 42 -6.40 -3.45 15.84
C ARG A 42 -6.83 -2.14 15.21
N SER A 43 -7.84 -1.48 15.78
CA SER A 43 -8.30 -0.17 15.33
C SER A 43 -7.19 0.89 15.39
N ARG A 44 -6.43 0.97 16.49
CA ARG A 44 -5.27 1.87 16.61
C ARG A 44 -4.16 1.52 15.63
N TRP A 45 -3.97 0.24 15.31
CA TRP A 45 -3.02 -0.18 14.31
C TRP A 45 -3.45 0.32 12.92
N LEU A 46 -4.70 0.06 12.53
CA LEU A 46 -5.27 0.49 11.25
C LEU A 46 -5.20 2.01 11.09
N GLN A 47 -5.59 2.78 12.11
CA GLN A 47 -5.52 4.25 12.08
C GLN A 47 -4.10 4.78 11.82
N ARG A 48 -3.07 4.07 12.30
CA ARG A 48 -1.68 4.48 12.08
C ARG A 48 -1.18 4.11 10.69
N HIS A 49 -1.56 2.94 10.18
CA HIS A 49 -0.95 2.36 8.97
C HIS A 49 -1.81 2.49 7.71
N GLU A 50 -3.07 2.92 7.81
CA GLU A 50 -3.96 3.23 6.67
C GLU A 50 -4.12 4.74 6.43
N SER A 51 -3.48 5.59 7.25
CA SER A 51 -3.55 7.02 7.00
C SER A 51 -2.84 7.36 5.69
N ASN A 52 -3.43 8.29 4.91
CA ASN A 52 -2.82 8.73 3.66
C ASN A 52 -1.41 9.29 3.86
N ASP A 53 -1.16 9.95 4.99
CA ASP A 53 0.17 10.48 5.34
C ASP A 53 1.18 9.35 5.52
N TRP A 54 0.82 8.30 6.28
CA TRP A 54 1.68 7.13 6.45
C TRP A 54 1.98 6.43 5.12
N LEU A 55 0.96 6.22 4.28
CA LEU A 55 1.14 5.58 2.98
C LEU A 55 1.94 6.48 2.01
N ALA A 56 1.83 7.80 2.12
CA ALA A 56 2.70 8.71 1.38
C ALA A 56 4.17 8.62 1.84
N ASP A 57 4.42 8.43 3.14
CA ASP A 57 5.77 8.15 3.63
C ASP A 57 6.29 6.80 3.13
N VAL A 58 5.44 5.77 3.05
CA VAL A 58 5.79 4.48 2.43
C VAL A 58 6.18 4.66 0.96
N PHE A 59 5.40 5.42 0.20
CA PHE A 59 5.71 5.77 -1.19
C PHE A 59 7.10 6.42 -1.30
N ASP A 60 7.36 7.44 -0.48
CA ASP A 60 8.61 8.19 -0.56
C ASP A 60 9.81 7.28 -0.22
N ARG A 61 9.68 6.42 0.80
CA ARG A 61 10.71 5.42 1.15
C ARG A 61 10.95 4.42 0.02
N TRP A 62 9.92 3.77 -0.49
CA TRP A 62 10.07 2.78 -1.57
C TRP A 62 10.71 3.41 -2.81
N ARG A 63 10.32 4.63 -3.14
CA ARG A 63 10.91 5.35 -4.25
C ARG A 63 12.38 5.72 -4.00
N GLU A 64 12.72 6.19 -2.80
CA GLU A 64 14.11 6.46 -2.41
C GLU A 64 14.98 5.20 -2.45
N ASP A 65 14.40 4.06 -2.09
CA ASP A 65 15.00 2.72 -2.21
C ASP A 65 15.08 2.22 -3.66
N GLY A 66 14.60 3.01 -4.64
CA GLY A 66 14.72 2.73 -6.07
C GLY A 66 13.64 1.83 -6.65
N ASP A 67 12.46 1.75 -6.03
CA ASP A 67 11.35 0.92 -6.50
C ASP A 67 10.96 1.28 -7.95
N PRO A 68 11.11 0.33 -8.91
CA PRO A 68 10.96 0.61 -10.34
C PRO A 68 9.54 1.05 -10.72
N ASP A 69 8.53 0.65 -9.94
CA ASP A 69 7.15 1.05 -10.20
C ASP A 69 6.88 2.49 -9.74
N LEU A 70 7.71 3.05 -8.85
CA LEU A 70 7.50 4.37 -8.25
C LEU A 70 8.48 5.44 -8.74
N ILE A 71 9.67 5.07 -9.24
CA ILE A 71 10.68 6.05 -9.70
C ILE A 71 10.17 6.98 -10.81
N ALA A 72 9.23 6.52 -11.63
CA ALA A 72 8.64 7.30 -12.72
C ALA A 72 7.72 8.44 -12.22
N TYR A 73 7.26 8.36 -10.97
CA TYR A 73 6.39 9.37 -10.38
C TYR A 73 7.21 10.49 -9.71
N GLY A 74 6.75 11.74 -9.81
CA GLY A 74 7.46 12.90 -9.26
C GLY A 74 7.44 13.00 -7.72
N ARG A 75 8.42 13.70 -7.11
CA ARG A 75 8.50 13.89 -5.63
C ARG A 75 7.35 14.76 -5.11
N GLY A 76 6.91 15.71 -5.94
CA GLY A 76 5.82 16.62 -5.65
C GLY A 76 4.41 16.04 -5.86
N LEU A 77 4.28 14.71 -6.00
CA LEU A 77 2.96 14.08 -6.05
C LEU A 77 2.21 14.35 -4.74
N GLY A 78 0.93 14.70 -4.81
CA GLY A 78 0.13 14.97 -3.62
C GLY A 78 -0.03 13.72 -2.75
N VAL A 79 -0.17 13.90 -1.43
CA VAL A 79 -0.31 12.83 -0.43
C VAL A 79 -1.32 11.76 -0.85
N LYS A 80 -2.53 12.18 -1.28
CA LYS A 80 -3.58 11.27 -1.73
C LYS A 80 -3.16 10.39 -2.91
N ASN A 81 -2.46 10.95 -3.89
CA ASN A 81 -2.05 10.17 -5.06
C ASN A 81 -0.89 9.23 -4.70
N LYS A 82 0.00 9.64 -3.78
CA LYS A 82 1.05 8.76 -3.25
C LYS A 82 0.44 7.55 -2.52
N SER A 83 -0.52 7.79 -1.62
CA SER A 83 -1.19 6.70 -0.89
C SER A 83 -1.93 5.75 -1.83
N THR A 84 -2.70 6.28 -2.78
CA THR A 84 -3.39 5.47 -3.80
C THR A 84 -2.43 4.61 -4.61
N LEU A 85 -1.24 5.12 -4.99
CA LEU A 85 -0.26 4.32 -5.72
C LEU A 85 0.30 3.17 -4.89
N VAL A 86 0.56 3.39 -3.60
CA VAL A 86 1.03 2.33 -2.70
C VAL A 86 -0.02 1.23 -2.58
N GLU A 87 -1.28 1.59 -2.33
CA GLU A 87 -2.39 0.63 -2.27
C GLU A 87 -2.51 -0.16 -3.58
N ALA A 88 -2.49 0.53 -4.73
CA ALA A 88 -2.57 -0.13 -6.03
C ALA A 88 -1.41 -1.11 -6.26
N LEU A 89 -0.19 -0.75 -5.84
CA LEU A 89 0.97 -1.63 -5.95
C LEU A 89 0.90 -2.83 -5.01
N LEU A 90 0.36 -2.68 -3.81
CA LEU A 90 0.10 -3.81 -2.92
C LEU A 90 -0.84 -4.82 -3.58
N TRP A 91 -1.92 -4.35 -4.20
CA TRP A 91 -2.82 -5.23 -4.95
C TRP A 91 -2.10 -5.93 -6.11
N ARG A 92 -1.37 -5.19 -6.94
CA ARG A 92 -0.68 -5.76 -8.11
C ARG A 92 0.39 -6.79 -7.74
N ARG A 93 1.13 -6.57 -6.65
CA ARG A 93 2.21 -7.44 -6.20
C ARG A 93 1.71 -8.69 -5.47
N TYR A 94 0.63 -8.55 -4.69
CA TYR A 94 0.23 -9.59 -3.75
C TYR A 94 -1.18 -10.14 -3.96
N GLY A 95 -2.07 -9.44 -4.67
CA GLY A 95 -3.49 -9.81 -4.80
C GLY A 95 -3.71 -11.24 -5.27
N ALA A 96 -3.01 -11.65 -6.33
CA ALA A 96 -3.10 -13.03 -6.84
C ALA A 96 -2.63 -14.08 -5.80
N ARG A 97 -1.64 -13.76 -4.97
CA ARG A 97 -1.11 -14.66 -3.94
C ARG A 97 -2.04 -14.73 -2.73
N VAL A 98 -2.66 -13.62 -2.34
CA VAL A 98 -3.65 -13.57 -1.25
C VAL A 98 -4.92 -14.36 -1.60
N LEU A 99 -5.30 -14.41 -2.87
CA LEU A 99 -6.43 -15.22 -3.35
C LEU A 99 -6.08 -16.70 -3.56
N GLY A 100 -4.83 -17.10 -3.32
CA GLY A 100 -4.32 -18.45 -3.57
C GLY A 100 -3.82 -19.18 -2.31
N PRO A 101 -3.18 -20.34 -2.48
CA PRO A 101 -2.67 -21.14 -1.36
C PRO A 101 -1.59 -20.47 -0.50
N GLY A 102 -0.91 -19.42 -1.01
CA GLY A 102 0.14 -18.68 -0.31
C GLY A 102 -0.36 -17.42 0.39
N ALA A 103 -1.64 -17.38 0.78
CA ALA A 103 -2.27 -16.17 1.28
C ALA A 103 -1.63 -15.63 2.57
N VAL A 104 -1.31 -16.52 3.51
CA VAL A 104 -0.74 -16.15 4.82
C VAL A 104 0.66 -15.55 4.64
N GLU A 105 1.49 -16.16 3.80
CA GLU A 105 2.83 -15.68 3.47
C GLU A 105 2.77 -14.33 2.75
N ALA A 106 1.85 -14.17 1.79
CA ALA A 106 1.68 -12.91 1.09
C ALA A 106 1.25 -11.78 2.05
N LEU A 107 0.36 -12.04 3.00
CA LEU A 107 -0.05 -11.07 4.00
C LEU A 107 1.09 -10.71 4.97
N LYS A 108 1.93 -11.68 5.35
CA LYS A 108 3.16 -11.44 6.14
C LYS A 108 4.08 -10.48 5.41
N GLU A 109 4.37 -10.76 4.14
CA GLU A 109 5.23 -9.93 3.30
C GLU A 109 4.69 -8.51 3.11
N ILE A 110 3.36 -8.33 2.95
CA ILE A 110 2.75 -6.98 2.92
C ILE A 110 3.05 -6.23 4.22
N GLY A 111 2.81 -6.88 5.37
CA GLY A 111 3.07 -6.29 6.69
C GLY A 111 4.53 -5.90 6.92
N GLU A 112 5.47 -6.68 6.37
CA GLU A 112 6.90 -6.38 6.38
C GLU A 112 7.26 -5.23 5.40
N ALA A 113 6.68 -5.23 4.21
CA ALA A 113 6.98 -4.27 3.13
C ALA A 113 6.57 -2.82 3.48
N ILE A 114 5.43 -2.64 4.17
CA ILE A 114 4.99 -1.33 4.65
C ILE A 114 5.67 -0.91 5.97
N ARG A 115 6.60 -1.76 6.44
CA ARG A 115 7.40 -1.77 7.69
C ARG A 115 6.58 -1.84 8.99
N GLY A 116 6.88 -2.90 9.76
CA GLY A 116 6.67 -2.97 11.21
C GLY A 116 5.82 -4.14 11.73
N VAL A 117 5.32 -5.03 10.88
CA VAL A 117 4.36 -6.07 11.30
C VAL A 117 4.91 -7.47 11.16
N THR A 118 4.89 -8.23 12.26
CA THR A 118 5.03 -9.69 12.25
C THR A 118 3.64 -10.32 12.36
N ILE A 119 3.21 -11.05 11.33
CA ILE A 119 2.02 -11.90 11.39
C ILE A 119 2.47 -13.31 11.79
N ARG A 120 1.85 -13.94 12.80
CA ARG A 120 2.15 -15.33 13.21
C ARG A 120 0.99 -16.24 12.81
N SER A 121 1.35 -17.41 12.26
CA SER A 121 0.46 -18.54 11.98
C SER A 121 0.18 -19.34 13.24
#